data_AF-A0A2T0AH04-F1
#
_entry.id   AF-A0A2T0AH04-F1
#
_cell.length_a   1.000
_cell.length_b   1.000
_cell.length_c   1.000
_cell.angle_alpha   90.00
_cell.angle_beta   90.00
_cell.angle_gamma   90.00
#
_symmetry.space_group_name_H-M   'P 1'
#
loop_
_entity.id
_entity.type
_entity.pdbx_description
1 polymer ?
#
loop_
_entity_poly.entity_id
_entity_poly.type
_entity_poly.pdbx_seq_one_letter_code
_entity_poly.pdbx_strand_id
1 'polypeptide(L)'
;MNRLFGSSSSKPKPSLADAIASTDLRVDSIEVKIRKLDAELTKYRDQLKKMRDGPGKNAVQQRALRVLKQKKLYESQIAQLQQQSFNMEQASMTTENLRNTMATVDAMKTANKEMKKQYGKIDIDEIEAMHDDMADLLDSANDVQEAMSRTYGVPEEVDEADLEAGAFGHFEEEEGIPSYLQADATSELPDFVDEAPQKEEVRQARTSVPT
;
A
#
# COMPACT_ATOMS: atom_id res chain seq x y z
N MET A 1 -23.37 7.95 -49.23
CA MET A 1 -24.02 9.18 -48.73
C MET A 1 -23.88 9.27 -47.21
N ASN A 2 -23.48 10.45 -46.75
CA ASN A 2 -23.66 11.09 -45.42
C ASN A 2 -22.92 10.53 -44.20
N ARG A 3 -21.63 10.88 -44.10
CA ARG A 3 -20.97 11.22 -42.82
C ARG A 3 -20.81 12.75 -42.78
N LEU A 4 -21.81 13.43 -42.24
CA LEU A 4 -21.81 14.89 -42.01
C LEU A 4 -22.38 15.11 -40.62
N PHE A 5 -21.65 15.88 -39.80
CA PHE A 5 -21.89 16.28 -38.40
C PHE A 5 -21.30 15.38 -37.31
N GLY A 6 -20.08 15.77 -36.90
CA GLY A 6 -19.77 15.99 -35.48
C GLY A 6 -19.48 14.75 -34.62
N SER A 7 -18.20 14.45 -34.44
CA SER A 7 -17.70 13.67 -33.31
C SER A 7 -18.15 14.28 -31.99
N SER A 8 -19.09 13.67 -31.29
CA SER A 8 -19.21 13.88 -29.84
C SER A 8 -18.46 12.74 -29.15
N SER A 9 -17.34 13.09 -28.54
CA SER A 9 -16.52 12.30 -27.61
C SER A 9 -17.25 11.08 -27.03
N SER A 10 -16.70 9.89 -27.27
CA SER A 10 -17.01 8.68 -26.50
C SER A 10 -16.78 9.00 -25.03
N LYS A 11 -17.85 9.38 -24.30
CA LYS A 11 -17.73 9.54 -22.85
C LYS A 11 -17.26 8.19 -22.30
N PRO A 12 -16.22 8.17 -21.45
CA PRO A 12 -15.81 6.93 -20.81
C PRO A 12 -17.03 6.31 -20.14
N LYS A 13 -17.17 4.98 -20.28
CA LYS A 13 -18.26 4.26 -19.62
C LYS A 13 -18.16 4.55 -18.13
N PRO A 14 -19.28 4.87 -17.45
CA PRO A 14 -19.25 5.24 -16.04
C PRO A 14 -18.59 4.12 -15.24
N SER A 15 -17.59 4.51 -14.46
CA SER A 15 -16.90 3.62 -13.54
C SER A 15 -17.74 3.39 -12.29
N LEU A 16 -17.34 2.41 -11.49
CA LEU A 16 -17.94 2.18 -10.18
C LEU A 16 -17.76 3.39 -9.26
N ALA A 17 -16.63 4.10 -9.37
CA ALA A 17 -16.38 5.34 -8.65
C ALA A 17 -17.35 6.46 -9.07
N ASP A 18 -17.65 6.59 -10.37
CA ASP A 18 -18.64 7.57 -10.85
C ASP A 18 -20.05 7.26 -10.33
N ALA A 19 -20.39 5.96 -10.23
CA ALA A 19 -21.68 5.51 -9.71
C ALA A 19 -21.81 5.75 -8.20
N ILE A 20 -20.73 5.53 -7.42
CA ILE A 20 -20.66 5.87 -5.99
C ILE A 20 -20.85 7.38 -5.81
N ALA A 21 -20.05 8.20 -6.49
CA ALA A 21 -20.16 9.65 -6.41
C ALA A 21 -21.56 10.18 -6.80
N SER A 22 -22.18 9.60 -7.83
CA SER A 22 -23.56 9.95 -8.20
C SER A 22 -24.58 9.53 -7.14
N THR A 23 -24.32 8.47 -6.38
CA THR A 23 -25.19 8.00 -5.30
C THR A 23 -25.09 8.94 -4.10
N ASP A 24 -23.89 9.39 -3.76
CA ASP A 24 -23.65 10.35 -2.68
C ASP A 24 -24.36 11.69 -2.95
N LEU A 25 -24.26 12.21 -4.16
CA LEU A 25 -24.99 13.44 -4.55
C LEU A 25 -26.51 13.30 -4.42
N ARG A 26 -27.05 12.09 -4.63
CA ARG A 26 -28.49 11.82 -4.43
C ARG A 26 -28.82 11.77 -2.94
N VAL A 27 -27.97 11.18 -2.11
CA VAL A 27 -28.11 11.19 -0.65
C VAL A 27 -28.14 12.64 -0.15
N ASP A 28 -27.17 13.47 -0.53
CA ASP A 28 -27.11 14.89 -0.16
C ASP A 28 -28.39 15.65 -0.53
N SER A 29 -28.91 15.42 -1.75
CA SER A 29 -30.15 16.04 -2.20
C SER A 29 -31.36 15.61 -1.36
N ILE A 30 -31.43 14.34 -0.96
CA ILE A 30 -32.50 13.82 -0.12
C ILE A 30 -32.36 14.35 1.32
N GLU A 31 -31.15 14.45 1.86
CA GLU A 31 -30.92 15.04 3.17
C GLU A 31 -31.42 16.49 3.24
N VAL A 32 -31.17 17.30 2.21
CA VAL A 32 -31.70 18.67 2.15
C VAL A 32 -33.24 18.67 2.19
N LYS A 33 -33.91 17.71 1.55
CA LYS A 33 -35.37 17.55 1.64
C LYS A 33 -35.82 17.16 3.06
N ILE A 34 -35.10 16.24 3.70
CA ILE A 34 -35.37 15.85 5.10
C ILE A 34 -35.25 17.05 6.04
N ARG A 35 -34.18 17.85 5.93
CA ARG A 35 -33.98 19.06 6.75
C ARG A 35 -35.13 20.06 6.58
N LYS A 36 -35.66 20.22 5.36
CA LYS A 36 -36.85 21.08 5.11
C LYS A 36 -38.10 20.53 5.80
N LEU A 37 -38.33 19.22 5.73
CA LEU A 37 -39.47 18.56 6.38
C LEU A 37 -39.34 18.63 7.91
N ASP A 38 -38.14 18.53 8.48
CA ASP A 38 -37.89 18.69 9.92
C ASP A 38 -38.20 20.11 10.42
N ALA A 39 -37.82 21.12 9.63
CA ALA A 39 -38.19 22.50 9.93
C ALA A 39 -39.72 22.69 9.91
N GLU A 40 -40.43 22.08 8.96
CA GLU A 40 -41.90 22.11 8.91
C GLU A 40 -42.55 21.36 10.08
N LEU A 41 -42.05 20.18 10.43
CA LEU A 41 -42.51 19.42 11.60
C LEU A 41 -42.31 20.19 12.91
N THR A 42 -41.21 20.92 13.04
CA THR A 42 -40.95 21.78 14.19
C THR A 42 -42.01 22.89 14.30
N LYS A 43 -42.37 23.52 13.19
CA LYS A 43 -43.46 24.52 13.16
C LYS A 43 -44.80 23.92 13.56
N TYR A 44 -45.16 22.74 13.05
CA TYR A 44 -46.39 22.07 13.46
C TYR A 44 -46.39 21.70 14.93
N ARG A 45 -45.27 21.19 15.46
CA ARG A 45 -45.11 20.87 16.88
C ARG A 45 -45.37 22.10 17.75
N ASP A 46 -44.76 23.23 17.40
CA ASP A 46 -44.90 24.47 18.18
C ASP A 46 -46.30 25.09 18.05
N GLN A 47 -46.95 24.93 16.89
CA GLN A 47 -48.35 25.31 16.70
C GLN A 47 -49.27 24.44 17.57
N LEU A 48 -49.13 23.11 17.52
CA LEU A 48 -49.95 22.16 18.27
C LEU A 48 -49.86 22.38 19.79
N LYS A 49 -48.68 22.76 20.31
CA LYS A 49 -48.48 23.10 21.73
C LYS A 49 -49.33 24.29 22.19
N LYS A 50 -49.60 25.25 21.30
CA LYS A 50 -50.37 26.46 21.60
C LYS A 50 -51.88 26.29 21.36
N MET A 51 -52.30 25.17 20.80
CA MET A 51 -53.70 24.93 20.44
C MET A 51 -54.44 24.14 21.52
N ARG A 52 -55.65 24.60 21.83
CA ARG A 52 -56.61 23.83 22.63
C ARG A 52 -57.16 22.67 21.82
N ASP A 53 -57.55 21.60 22.51
CA ASP A 53 -58.13 20.43 21.88
C ASP A 53 -59.42 20.77 21.12
N GLY A 54 -59.57 20.16 19.95
CA GLY A 54 -60.73 20.39 19.08
C GLY A 54 -60.41 20.16 17.59
N PRO A 55 -61.41 20.39 16.71
CA PRO A 55 -61.31 20.11 15.28
C PRO A 55 -60.12 20.80 14.59
N GLY A 56 -59.79 22.03 15.00
CA GLY A 56 -58.64 22.77 14.47
C GLY A 56 -57.29 22.11 14.80
N LYS A 57 -57.11 21.62 16.03
CA LYS A 57 -55.89 20.92 16.45
C LYS A 57 -55.74 19.59 15.72
N ASN A 58 -56.85 18.86 15.56
CA ASN A 58 -56.88 17.61 14.79
C ASN A 58 -56.47 17.83 13.33
N ALA A 59 -56.94 18.90 12.68
CA ALA A 59 -56.56 19.22 11.30
C ALA A 59 -55.06 19.50 11.16
N VAL A 60 -54.46 20.24 12.10
CA VAL A 60 -53.01 20.49 12.12
C VAL A 60 -52.23 19.21 12.38
N GLN A 61 -52.70 18.35 13.29
CA GLN A 61 -52.09 17.04 13.56
C GLN A 61 -52.08 16.14 12.31
N GLN A 62 -53.18 16.11 11.55
CA GLN A 62 -53.23 15.35 10.29
C GLN A 62 -52.25 15.89 9.23
N ARG A 63 -52.07 17.22 9.16
CA ARG A 63 -51.03 17.82 8.30
C ARG A 63 -49.62 17.40 8.73
N ALA A 64 -49.33 17.49 10.02
CA ALA A 64 -48.04 17.06 10.58
C ALA A 64 -47.76 15.58 10.32
N LEU A 65 -48.78 14.71 10.45
CA LEU A 65 -48.65 13.28 10.15
C LEU A 65 -48.31 13.01 8.68
N ARG A 66 -48.84 13.79 7.73
CA ARG A 66 -48.48 13.65 6.31
C ARG A 66 -47.02 14.02 6.06
N VAL A 67 -46.55 15.11 6.65
CA VAL A 67 -45.14 15.54 6.56
C VAL A 67 -44.22 14.50 7.20
N LEU A 68 -44.60 13.94 8.36
CA LEU A 68 -43.83 12.88 9.02
C LEU A 68 -43.73 11.61 8.15
N LYS A 69 -44.82 11.20 7.51
CA LYS A 69 -44.82 10.07 6.56
C LYS A 69 -43.89 10.34 5.38
N GLN A 70 -43.91 11.54 4.83
CA GLN A 70 -43.01 11.94 3.75
C GLN A 70 -41.54 11.92 4.18
N LYS A 71 -41.24 12.40 5.40
CA LYS A 71 -39.89 12.34 5.97
C LYS A 71 -39.40 10.91 6.07
N LYS A 72 -40.19 10.01 6.68
CA LYS A 72 -39.86 8.59 6.82
C LYS A 72 -39.60 7.89 5.48
N LEU A 73 -40.33 8.28 4.43
CA LEU A 73 -40.11 7.76 3.09
C LEU A 73 -38.74 8.17 2.54
N TYR A 74 -38.30 9.41 2.76
CA TYR A 74 -36.97 9.85 2.37
C TYR A 74 -35.86 9.22 3.23
N GLU A 75 -36.06 9.06 4.54
CA GLU A 75 -35.13 8.34 5.41
C GLU A 75 -34.92 6.90 4.92
N SER A 76 -35.99 6.21 4.53
CA SER A 76 -35.93 4.87 3.93
C SER A 76 -35.17 4.87 2.59
N GLN A 77 -35.37 5.89 1.74
CA GLN A 77 -34.61 6.02 0.50
C GLN A 77 -33.11 6.21 0.75
N ILE A 78 -32.71 6.99 1.75
CA ILE A 78 -31.29 7.13 2.13
C ILE A 78 -30.72 5.78 2.55
N ALA A 79 -31.42 5.04 3.41
CA ALA A 79 -30.95 3.72 3.85
C ALA A 79 -30.73 2.75 2.66
N GLN A 80 -31.62 2.78 1.66
CA GLN A 80 -31.48 2.00 0.43
C GLN A 80 -30.27 2.43 -0.40
N LEU A 81 -30.05 3.74 -0.56
CA LEU A 81 -28.90 4.28 -1.31
C LEU A 81 -27.57 4.00 -0.60
N GLN A 82 -27.54 4.07 0.73
CA GLN A 82 -26.38 3.73 1.52
C GLN A 82 -26.00 2.25 1.36
N GLN A 83 -26.97 1.34 1.38
CA GLN A 83 -26.73 -0.07 1.08
C GLN A 83 -26.21 -0.27 -0.35
N GLN A 84 -26.74 0.49 -1.32
CA GLN A 84 -26.26 0.46 -2.69
C GLN A 84 -24.81 0.94 -2.80
N SER A 85 -24.44 2.04 -2.14
CA SER A 85 -23.06 2.56 -2.10
C SER A 85 -22.12 1.52 -1.50
N PHE A 86 -22.48 0.95 -0.35
CA PHE A 86 -21.69 -0.09 0.30
C PHE A 86 -21.44 -1.29 -0.62
N ASN A 87 -22.47 -1.78 -1.32
CA ASN A 87 -22.30 -2.89 -2.26
C ASN A 87 -21.35 -2.53 -3.42
N MET A 88 -21.39 -1.28 -3.90
CA MET A 88 -20.47 -0.80 -4.92
C MET A 88 -19.04 -0.63 -4.38
N GLU A 89 -18.87 -0.14 -3.16
CA GLU A 89 -17.56 -0.02 -2.50
C GLU A 89 -16.91 -1.40 -2.32
N GLN A 90 -17.67 -2.40 -1.87
CA GLN A 90 -17.21 -3.78 -1.76
C GLN A 90 -16.80 -4.37 -3.12
N ALA A 91 -17.58 -4.10 -4.17
CA ALA A 91 -17.23 -4.52 -5.53
C ALA A 91 -15.97 -3.78 -6.04
N SER A 92 -15.75 -2.53 -5.62
CA SER A 92 -14.56 -1.75 -5.97
C SER A 92 -13.32 -2.36 -5.36
N MET A 93 -13.35 -2.64 -4.05
CA MET A 93 -12.27 -3.29 -3.32
C MET A 93 -11.95 -4.67 -3.92
N THR A 94 -12.98 -5.46 -4.25
CA THR A 94 -12.79 -6.77 -4.89
C THR A 94 -12.11 -6.63 -6.26
N THR A 95 -12.53 -5.64 -7.06
CA THR A 95 -11.94 -5.39 -8.38
C THR A 95 -10.48 -4.95 -8.27
N GLU A 96 -10.15 -4.13 -7.28
CA GLU A 96 -8.77 -3.70 -7.00
C GLU A 96 -7.89 -4.87 -6.56
N ASN A 97 -8.36 -5.71 -5.65
CA ASN A 97 -7.66 -6.93 -5.24
C ASN A 97 -7.39 -7.85 -6.43
N LEU A 98 -8.38 -8.04 -7.31
CA LEU A 98 -8.21 -8.84 -8.53
C LEU A 98 -7.17 -8.24 -9.48
N ARG A 99 -7.12 -6.91 -9.63
CA ARG A 99 -6.07 -6.25 -10.43
C ARG A 99 -4.68 -6.50 -9.85
N ASN A 100 -4.53 -6.40 -8.53
CA ASN A 100 -3.27 -6.69 -7.85
C ASN A 100 -2.85 -8.16 -8.06
N THR A 101 -3.79 -9.10 -7.91
CA THR A 101 -3.53 -10.52 -8.20
C THR A 101 -3.10 -10.75 -9.65
N MET A 102 -3.76 -10.10 -10.62
CA MET A 102 -3.36 -10.18 -12.03
C MET A 102 -1.95 -9.66 -12.25
N ALA A 103 -1.59 -8.51 -11.65
CA ALA A 103 -0.25 -7.96 -11.75
C ALA A 103 0.82 -8.91 -11.20
N THR A 104 0.56 -9.55 -10.05
CA THR A 104 1.43 -10.59 -9.48
C THR A 104 1.56 -11.78 -10.42
N VAL A 105 0.46 -12.28 -10.98
CA VAL A 105 0.48 -13.40 -11.92
C VAL A 105 1.29 -13.06 -13.18
N ASP A 106 1.17 -11.85 -13.70
CA ASP A 106 1.93 -11.42 -14.87
C ASP A 106 3.42 -11.23 -14.55
N ALA A 107 3.77 -10.75 -13.36
CA ALA A 107 5.14 -10.74 -12.87
C ALA A 107 5.73 -12.16 -12.77
N MET A 108 4.98 -13.10 -12.19
CA MET A 108 5.39 -14.50 -12.10
C MET A 108 5.56 -15.16 -13.49
N LYS A 109 4.67 -14.89 -14.45
CA LYS A 109 4.84 -15.36 -15.83
C LYS A 109 6.12 -14.82 -16.46
N THR A 110 6.44 -13.56 -16.20
CA THR A 110 7.65 -12.91 -16.71
C THR A 110 8.89 -13.53 -16.08
N ALA A 111 8.91 -13.70 -14.76
CA ALA A 111 9.99 -14.38 -14.05
C ALA A 111 10.20 -15.82 -14.54
N ASN A 112 9.12 -16.59 -14.73
CA ASN A 112 9.20 -17.96 -15.24
C ASN A 112 9.75 -18.03 -16.67
N LYS A 113 9.38 -17.07 -17.54
CA LYS A 113 9.97 -16.98 -18.89
C LYS A 113 11.47 -16.72 -18.84
N GLU A 114 11.92 -15.82 -17.95
CA GLU A 114 13.35 -15.54 -17.79
C GLU A 114 14.08 -16.74 -17.19
N MET A 115 13.53 -17.40 -16.17
CA MET A 115 14.10 -18.64 -15.64
C MET A 115 14.28 -19.70 -16.73
N LYS A 116 13.26 -19.94 -17.56
CA LYS A 116 13.36 -20.90 -18.69
C LYS A 116 14.44 -20.51 -19.69
N LYS A 117 14.61 -19.22 -19.96
CA LYS A 117 15.64 -18.71 -20.87
C LYS A 117 17.05 -18.88 -20.29
N GLN A 118 17.22 -18.70 -18.98
CA GLN A 118 18.51 -18.90 -18.32
C GLN A 118 18.84 -20.39 -18.20
N TYR A 119 17.89 -21.23 -17.80
CA TYR A 119 18.08 -22.69 -17.74
C TYR A 119 18.29 -23.33 -19.11
N GLY A 120 17.62 -22.84 -20.15
CA GLY A 120 17.84 -23.33 -21.53
C GLY A 120 19.22 -22.97 -22.12
N LYS A 121 20.05 -22.21 -21.40
CA LYS A 121 21.44 -21.91 -21.75
C LYS A 121 22.46 -22.69 -20.91
N ILE A 122 22.01 -23.46 -19.94
CA ILE A 122 22.85 -24.31 -19.12
C ILE A 122 22.86 -25.68 -19.83
N ASP A 123 24.01 -26.05 -20.40
CA ASP A 123 24.20 -27.40 -20.94
C ASP A 123 24.33 -28.36 -19.76
N ILE A 124 23.32 -29.22 -19.57
CA ILE A 124 23.33 -30.24 -18.51
C ILE A 124 24.50 -31.20 -18.70
N ASP A 125 24.85 -31.50 -19.95
CA ASP A 125 25.98 -32.36 -20.31
C ASP A 125 27.33 -31.75 -19.86
N GLU A 126 27.50 -30.42 -19.91
CA GLU A 126 28.70 -29.73 -19.39
C GLU A 126 28.74 -29.75 -17.85
N ILE A 127 27.59 -29.71 -17.18
CA ILE A 127 27.53 -29.83 -15.71
C ILE A 127 27.85 -31.26 -15.28
N GLU A 128 27.32 -32.28 -15.97
CA GLU A 128 27.64 -33.68 -15.69
C GLU A 128 29.13 -33.96 -15.92
N ALA A 129 29.71 -33.49 -17.04
CA ALA A 129 31.14 -33.60 -17.29
C ALA A 129 32.00 -32.88 -16.23
N MET A 130 31.59 -31.69 -15.78
CA MET A 130 32.30 -30.97 -14.71
C MET A 130 32.18 -31.69 -13.36
N HIS A 131 31.04 -32.32 -13.08
CA HIS A 131 30.82 -33.08 -11.86
C HIS A 131 31.64 -34.38 -11.84
N ASP A 132 31.73 -35.07 -12.99
CA ASP A 132 32.60 -36.23 -13.17
C ASP A 132 34.09 -35.85 -13.04
N ASP A 133 34.54 -34.77 -13.69
CA ASP A 133 35.91 -34.24 -13.54
C ASP A 133 36.21 -33.84 -12.08
N MET A 134 35.22 -33.31 -11.35
CA MET A 134 35.36 -32.94 -9.94
C MET A 134 35.43 -34.16 -9.03
N ALA A 135 34.68 -35.22 -9.34
CA ALA A 135 34.76 -36.51 -8.66
C ALA A 135 36.14 -37.15 -8.89
N ASP A 136 36.63 -37.14 -10.14
CA ASP A 136 37.96 -37.66 -10.50
C ASP A 136 39.08 -36.86 -9.82
N LEU A 137 38.92 -35.54 -9.66
CA LEU A 137 39.86 -34.69 -8.93
C LEU A 137 39.85 -34.95 -7.42
N LEU A 138 38.68 -35.20 -6.83
CA LEU A 138 38.55 -35.56 -5.41
C LEU A 138 39.14 -36.95 -5.14
N ASP A 139 38.88 -37.93 -6.01
CA ASP A 139 39.51 -39.25 -5.93
C ASP A 139 41.03 -39.15 -6.12
N SER A 140 41.50 -38.36 -7.07
CA SER A 140 42.93 -38.10 -7.26
C SER A 140 43.56 -37.41 -6.04
N ALA A 141 42.85 -36.48 -5.40
CA ALA A 141 43.30 -35.81 -4.19
C ALA A 141 43.37 -36.79 -3.00
N ASN A 142 42.40 -37.69 -2.88
CA ASN A 142 42.40 -38.77 -1.88
C ASN A 142 43.53 -39.77 -2.15
N ASP A 143 43.77 -40.16 -3.39
CA ASP A 143 44.87 -41.04 -3.80
C ASP A 143 46.24 -40.39 -3.54
N VAL A 144 46.37 -39.08 -3.79
CA VAL A 144 47.57 -38.31 -3.44
C VAL A 144 47.74 -38.24 -1.92
N GLN A 145 46.67 -38.01 -1.17
CA GLN A 145 46.70 -37.99 0.29
C GLN A 145 47.06 -39.37 0.85
N GLU A 146 46.55 -40.48 0.28
CA GLU A 146 46.89 -41.85 0.67
C GLU A 146 48.35 -42.18 0.30
N ALA A 147 48.80 -41.83 -0.90
CA ALA A 147 50.17 -42.02 -1.34
C ALA A 147 51.18 -41.22 -0.50
N MET A 148 50.81 -40.01 -0.08
CA MET A 148 51.59 -39.17 0.84
C MET A 148 51.50 -39.67 2.29
N SER A 149 50.39 -40.30 2.69
CA SER A 149 50.17 -40.88 4.01
C SER A 149 50.89 -42.23 4.21
N ARG A 150 51.34 -42.91 3.15
CA ARG A 150 52.11 -44.16 3.25
C ARG A 150 53.50 -43.99 3.88
N THR A 151 53.89 -42.80 4.35
CA THR A 151 55.21 -42.57 4.97
C THR A 151 55.20 -41.87 6.33
N TYR A 152 54.05 -41.65 6.98
CA TYR A 152 54.08 -41.26 8.40
C TYR A 152 53.14 -42.12 9.25
N GLY A 153 53.76 -42.96 10.07
CA GLY A 153 53.12 -43.65 11.17
C GLY A 153 52.52 -42.68 12.18
N VAL A 154 51.37 -43.11 12.68
CA VAL A 154 50.43 -42.51 13.64
C VAL A 154 51.10 -42.23 15.01
N PRO A 155 50.67 -41.21 15.76
CA PRO A 155 49.79 -41.44 16.93
C PRO A 155 48.51 -40.58 16.82
N GLU A 156 47.29 -41.12 16.87
CA GLU A 156 46.60 -41.61 18.09
C GLU A 156 46.77 -40.64 19.25
N GLU A 157 45.91 -39.61 19.28
CA GLU A 157 45.18 -39.12 20.46
C GLU A 157 44.30 -37.93 20.02
N VAL A 158 43.01 -38.21 19.87
CA VAL A 158 41.93 -37.23 19.71
C VAL A 158 41.62 -36.67 21.09
N ASP A 159 41.37 -35.36 21.23
CA ASP A 159 40.67 -34.86 22.43
C ASP A 159 39.21 -34.56 22.09
N GLU A 160 38.34 -35.48 22.50
CA GLU A 160 36.88 -35.42 22.32
C GLU A 160 36.26 -34.26 23.14
N ALA A 161 37.00 -33.71 24.12
CA ALA A 161 36.59 -32.54 24.90
C ALA A 161 36.61 -31.23 24.09
N ASP A 162 37.45 -31.12 23.06
CA ASP A 162 37.54 -29.93 22.20
C ASP A 162 36.41 -29.90 21.15
N LEU A 163 35.83 -31.08 20.86
CA LEU A 163 34.73 -31.27 19.91
C LEU A 163 33.35 -30.95 20.51
N GLU A 164 33.15 -31.16 21.82
CA GLU A 164 31.89 -30.86 22.50
C GLU A 164 31.74 -29.37 22.86
N ALA A 165 32.84 -28.67 23.15
CA ALA A 165 32.83 -27.23 23.43
C ALA A 165 32.47 -26.37 22.19
N GLY A 166 32.79 -26.83 20.99
CA GLY A 166 32.44 -26.14 19.73
C GLY A 166 31.00 -26.36 19.27
N ALA A 167 30.35 -27.47 19.65
CA ALA A 167 29.01 -27.81 19.19
C ALA A 167 27.88 -27.20 20.05
N PHE A 168 28.12 -26.97 21.35
CA PHE A 168 27.10 -26.44 22.28
C PHE A 168 27.30 -24.96 22.68
N GLY A 169 28.48 -24.37 22.42
CA GLY A 169 28.78 -22.99 22.84
C GLY A 169 28.16 -21.87 21.98
N HIS A 170 27.58 -22.17 20.81
CA HIS A 170 27.03 -21.15 19.91
C HIS A 170 25.50 -21.09 19.86
N PHE A 171 24.80 -21.78 20.78
CA PHE A 171 23.33 -21.84 20.78
C PHE A 171 22.61 -20.96 21.82
N GLU A 172 23.31 -20.19 22.68
CA GLU A 172 22.63 -19.47 23.78
C GLU A 172 22.75 -17.93 23.85
N GLU A 173 23.51 -17.23 23.00
CA GLU A 173 23.53 -15.74 23.07
C GLU A 173 23.59 -15.08 21.69
N GLU A 174 22.43 -14.95 21.02
CA GLU A 174 22.18 -13.85 20.09
C GLU A 174 20.67 -13.63 19.83
N GLU A 175 19.90 -13.28 20.86
CA GLU A 175 18.73 -12.39 20.67
C GLU A 175 19.21 -10.94 20.49
N GLY A 176 20.09 -10.73 19.53
CA GLY A 176 20.64 -9.44 19.14
C GLY A 176 20.20 -9.12 17.72
N ILE A 177 19.49 -8.00 17.55
CA ILE A 177 19.13 -7.46 16.24
C ILE A 177 20.40 -7.45 15.36
N PRO A 178 20.41 -8.05 14.17
CA PRO A 178 21.61 -8.15 13.34
C PRO A 178 22.29 -6.79 13.15
N SER A 179 23.63 -6.75 13.19
CA SER A 179 24.45 -5.52 13.16
C SER A 179 24.13 -4.54 12.03
N TYR A 180 23.50 -4.99 10.93
CA TYR A 180 23.02 -4.13 9.84
C TYR A 180 21.72 -3.35 10.15
N LEU A 181 21.05 -3.63 11.27
CA LEU A 181 19.80 -2.98 11.71
C LEU A 181 19.96 -2.10 12.97
N GLN A 182 21.14 -2.08 13.60
CA GLN A 182 21.43 -1.14 14.70
C GLN A 182 21.83 0.21 14.11
N ALA A 183 20.84 1.09 13.96
CA ALA A 183 21.09 2.51 13.76
C ALA A 183 21.43 3.14 15.11
N ASP A 184 22.69 3.52 15.33
CA ASP A 184 22.97 4.88 15.82
C ASP A 184 24.42 5.33 15.70
N ALA A 185 24.53 6.53 15.13
CA ALA A 185 25.41 7.65 15.46
C ALA A 185 26.95 7.52 15.34
N THR A 186 27.53 8.52 14.66
CA THR A 186 28.95 8.95 14.67
C THR A 186 29.91 8.30 13.65
N SER A 187 29.81 8.71 12.38
CA SER A 187 31.03 8.96 11.60
C SER A 187 30.75 10.03 10.56
N GLU A 188 31.36 11.18 10.81
CA GLU A 188 31.19 12.43 10.09
C GLU A 188 31.60 12.27 8.62
N LEU A 189 30.75 12.76 7.73
CA LEU A 189 31.15 13.08 6.36
C LEU A 189 32.30 14.10 6.44
N PRO A 190 33.37 13.99 5.64
CA PRO A 190 34.48 14.93 5.70
C PRO A 190 34.03 16.31 5.24
N ASP A 191 33.92 17.24 6.19
CA ASP A 191 33.61 18.65 5.92
C ASP A 191 34.91 19.37 5.49
N PHE A 192 34.90 19.92 4.28
CA PHE A 192 36.02 20.64 3.70
C PHE A 192 36.27 21.94 4.49
N VAL A 193 37.53 22.20 4.84
CA VAL A 193 37.96 23.30 5.71
C VAL A 193 37.55 24.69 5.19
N ASP A 194 37.06 25.47 6.15
CA ASP A 194 36.51 26.82 6.16
C ASP A 194 37.60 27.92 6.05
N GLU A 195 37.53 28.83 5.08
CA GLU A 195 38.08 30.20 5.20
C GLU A 195 37.41 31.19 4.22
N ALA A 196 36.71 32.18 4.75
CA ALA A 196 36.07 33.25 3.98
C ALA A 196 36.97 34.50 3.88
N PRO A 197 37.24 35.07 2.68
CA PRO A 197 37.83 36.39 2.58
C PRO A 197 36.82 37.47 2.96
N GLN A 198 37.28 38.41 3.78
CA GLN A 198 36.53 39.50 4.40
C GLN A 198 35.92 40.46 3.36
N LYS A 199 34.75 41.01 3.69
CA LYS A 199 33.98 41.96 2.88
C LYS A 199 34.72 43.30 2.74
N GLU A 200 35.06 43.69 1.52
CA GLU A 200 35.38 45.09 1.19
C GLU A 200 34.12 45.97 1.26
N GLU A 201 34.23 47.04 2.05
CA GLU A 201 33.22 48.05 2.31
C GLU A 201 33.15 49.04 1.13
N VAL A 202 32.13 48.95 0.26
CA VAL A 202 31.82 50.02 -0.70
C VAL A 202 30.57 50.76 -0.23
N ARG A 203 30.80 51.76 0.63
CA ARG A 203 29.81 52.81 0.93
C ARG A 203 29.46 53.56 -0.34
N GLN A 204 28.19 53.52 -0.73
CA GLN A 204 27.62 54.40 -1.74
C GLN A 204 27.78 55.86 -1.29
N ALA A 205 28.59 56.62 -2.02
CA ALA A 205 28.66 58.07 -1.88
C ALA A 205 27.37 58.68 -2.45
N ARG A 206 26.44 59.05 -1.56
CA ARG A 206 25.43 60.07 -1.85
C ARG A 206 26.15 61.42 -1.85
N THR A 207 26.51 61.93 -3.02
CA THR A 207 26.85 63.36 -3.18
C THR A 207 25.55 64.16 -3.29
N SER A 208 25.07 64.65 -2.15
CA SER A 208 24.29 65.88 -2.11
C SER A 208 25.26 67.03 -1.86
N VAL A 209 25.44 67.93 -2.82
CA VAL A 209 26.02 69.25 -2.58
C VAL A 209 24.91 70.29 -2.75
N PRO A 210 24.65 71.13 -1.73
CA PRO A 210 23.79 72.29 -1.86
C PRO A 210 24.59 73.54 -2.25
N THR A 211 23.88 74.43 -2.97
CA THR A 211 24.19 75.85 -3.31
C THR A 211 25.26 76.12 -4.36
#